data_AF-A0A549YLU6-F1
#
_entry.id   AF-A0A549YLU6-F1
#
_cell.length_a   1.000
_cell.length_b   1.000
_cell.length_c   1.000
_cell.angle_alpha   90.00
_cell.angle_beta   90.00
_cell.angle_gamma   90.00
#
_symmetry.space_group_name_H-M   'P 1'
#
loop_
_entity.id
_entity.type
_entity.pdbx_description
1 polymer ?
#
loop_
_entity_poly.entity_id
_entity_poly.type
_entity_poly.pdbx_seq_one_letter_code
_entity_poly.pdbx_strand_id
1 'polypeptide(L)' 'MQQTFIYEYLGFEQDPLLCKIKGLNSDEMYQINGVLITKNTFGLIEVNKQGTHEAFKDPMTCYKYLCDLLGDWRLLS' A
#
# COMPACT_ATOMS: atom_id res chain seq x y z
N MET A 1 -0.31 -26.34 -0.11
CA MET A 1 -0.14 -25.93 1.30
C MET A 1 0.86 -24.80 1.31
N GLN A 2 0.44 -23.56 1.57
CA GLN A 2 1.34 -22.42 1.68
C GLN A 2 1.34 -22.04 3.16
N GLN A 3 2.37 -22.47 3.88
CA GLN A 3 2.57 -22.09 5.27
C GLN A 3 3.04 -20.64 5.27
N THR A 4 2.11 -19.70 5.39
CA THR A 4 2.42 -18.28 5.56
C THR A 4 3.25 -18.14 6.83
N PHE A 5 4.48 -17.64 6.72
CA PHE A 5 5.35 -17.52 7.88
C PHE A 5 4.76 -16.45 8.80
N ILE A 6 4.47 -16.82 10.05
CA ILE A 6 3.94 -15.91 11.07
C ILE A 6 4.83 -14.65 11.21
N TYR A 7 6.12 -14.77 10.90
CA TYR A 7 7.08 -13.67 10.86
C TYR A 7 6.88 -12.69 9.69
N GLU A 8 6.51 -13.16 8.50
CA GLU A 8 6.15 -12.29 7.37
C GLU A 8 4.90 -11.48 7.74
N TYR A 9 3.88 -12.15 8.29
CA TYR A 9 2.65 -11.51 8.74
C TYR A 9 2.90 -10.43 9.82
N LEU A 10 3.74 -10.72 10.81
CA LEU A 10 4.15 -9.77 11.85
C LEU A 10 5.04 -8.63 11.31
N GLY A 11 5.83 -8.89 10.27
CA GLY A 11 6.64 -7.88 9.58
C GLY A 11 5.80 -6.90 8.77
N PHE A 12 4.79 -7.40 8.04
CA PHE A 12 3.86 -6.57 7.27
C PHE A 12 3.05 -5.62 8.16
N GLU A 13 2.55 -6.10 9.30
CA GLU A 13 1.79 -5.27 10.26
C GLU A 13 2.60 -4.08 10.80
N GLN A 14 3.93 -4.19 10.82
CA GLN A 14 4.84 -3.13 11.30
C GLN A 14 5.44 -2.30 10.16
N ASP A 15 5.16 -2.64 8.91
CA ASP A 15 5.66 -1.88 7.77
C ASP A 15 5.11 -0.44 7.81
N PRO A 16 5.97 0.59 7.83
CA PRO A 16 5.54 1.99 7.87
C PRO A 16 4.62 2.38 6.73
N LEU A 17 4.80 1.80 5.53
CA LEU A 17 3.96 2.05 4.36
C LEU A 17 2.57 1.44 4.56
N LEU A 18 2.47 0.20 5.01
CA LEU A 18 1.16 -0.41 5.30
C LEU A 18 0.43 0.34 6.42
N CYS A 19 1.14 0.70 7.49
CA CYS A 19 0.59 1.52 8.56
C CYS A 19 0.05 2.86 8.05
N LYS A 20 0.79 3.52 7.16
CA LYS A 20 0.36 4.78 6.54
C LYS A 20 -0.87 4.60 5.67
N ILE A 21 -0.94 3.55 4.87
CA ILE A 21 -2.11 3.26 4.02
C ILE A 21 -3.35 2.97 4.88
N LYS A 22 -3.21 2.15 5.94
CA LYS A 22 -4.30 1.83 6.87
C LYS A 22 -4.80 3.08 7.61
N GLY A 23 -3.89 3.98 7.97
CA GLY A 23 -4.17 5.21 8.71
C GLY A 23 -4.59 6.41 7.87
N LEU A 24 -4.64 6.29 6.53
CA LEU A 24 -4.92 7.41 5.65
C LEU A 24 -6.37 7.89 5.84
N ASN A 25 -6.53 9.18 6.12
CA ASN A 25 -7.84 9.84 6.14
C ASN A 25 -8.20 10.43 4.77
N SER A 26 -9.48 10.73 4.57
CA SER A 26 -10.02 11.15 3.26
C SER A 26 -9.48 12.49 2.72
N ASP A 27 -8.85 13.29 3.59
CA ASP A 27 -8.22 14.57 3.25
C ASP A 27 -6.69 14.51 3.32
N GLU A 28 -6.14 13.33 3.63
CA GLU A 28 -4.69 13.13 3.71
C GLU A 28 -4.15 12.57 2.40
N MET A 29 -2.99 13.11 2.03
CA MET A 29 -2.23 12.67 0.87
C MET A 29 -0.86 12.22 1.33
N TYR A 30 -0.41 11.08 0.81
CA TYR A 30 0.91 10.54 1.09
C TYR A 30 1.67 10.39 -0.23
N GLN A 31 2.86 10.96 -0.30
CA GLN A 31 3.69 10.92 -1.49
C GLN A 31 4.99 10.17 -1.20
N ILE A 32 5.30 9.17 -2.02
CA ILE A 32 6.52 8.36 -1.91
C ILE A 32 7.07 8.07 -3.30
N ASN A 33 8.35 8.38 -3.55
CA ASN A 33 9.05 8.09 -4.82
C ASN A 33 8.27 8.49 -6.09
N GLY A 34 7.60 9.64 -6.06
CA GLY A 34 6.79 10.13 -7.20
C GLY A 34 5.44 9.44 -7.39
N VAL A 35 5.05 8.59 -6.44
CA VAL A 35 3.70 8.01 -6.32
C VAL A 35 2.91 8.83 -5.31
N LEU A 36 1.71 9.24 -5.69
CA LEU A 36 0.74 9.92 -4.83
C LEU A 36 -0.32 8.90 -4.40
N ILE A 37 -0.52 8.77 -3.10
CA ILE A 37 -1.49 7.89 -2.47
C ILE A 37 -2.49 8.77 -1.73
N THR A 38 -3.78 8.64 -2.04
CA THR A 38 -4.86 9.38 -1.40
C THR A 38 -5.96 8.42 -0.99
N LYS A 39 -6.88 8.86 -0.15
CA LYS A 39 -8.12 8.13 0.14
C LYS A 39 -9.28 9.03 -0.21
N ASN A 40 -10.17 8.57 -1.07
CA ASN A 40 -11.31 9.38 -1.47
C ASN A 40 -12.46 9.30 -0.46
N THR A 41 -13.48 10.12 -0.67
CA THR A 41 -14.68 10.18 0.20
C THR A 41 -15.49 8.88 0.20
N PHE A 42 -15.29 8.01 -0.80
CA PHE A 42 -15.89 6.66 -0.86
C PHE A 42 -15.06 5.62 -0.09
N GLY A 43 -13.95 6.02 0.54
CA GLY A 43 -13.06 5.16 1.31
C GLY A 43 -12.12 4.31 0.46
N LEU A 44 -12.01 4.58 -0.84
CA LEU A 44 -11.05 3.91 -1.72
C LEU A 44 -9.69 4.59 -1.65
N ILE A 45 -8.64 3.79 -1.65
CA ILE A 45 -7.26 4.25 -1.70
C ILE A 45 -6.86 4.40 -3.17
N GLU A 46 -6.51 5.61 -3.59
CA GLU A 46 -6.12 5.90 -4.96
C GLU A 46 -4.61 6.06 -5.04
N VAL A 47 -4.00 5.42 -6.03
CA VAL A 47 -2.56 5.45 -6.31
C VAL A 47 -2.36 6.08 -7.68
N ASN A 48 -1.67 7.22 -7.71
CA ASN A 48 -1.36 7.98 -8.91
C ASN A 48 0.15 8.03 -9.12
N LYS A 49 0.63 7.57 -10.28
CA LYS A 49 2.05 7.66 -10.68
C LYS A 49 2.14 7.97 -12.17
N GLN A 50 2.77 9.08 -12.55
CA GLN A 50 3.13 9.39 -13.95
C GLN A 50 2.04 9.07 -15.01
N GLY A 51 0.77 9.38 -14.72
CA GLY A 51 -0.35 9.15 -15.63
C GLY A 51 -1.07 7.82 -15.50
N THR A 52 -0.61 6.90 -14.64
CA THR A 52 -1.38 5.72 -14.20
C THR A 52 -2.13 6.03 -12.92
N HIS A 53 -3.41 5.67 -12.88
CA HIS A 53 -4.29 5.80 -11.73
C HIS A 53 -4.91 4.44 -11.42
N GLU A 54 -4.74 3.95 -10.20
CA GLU A 54 -5.34 2.70 -9.73
C GLU A 54 -6.06 2.95 -8.40
N ALA A 55 -7.20 2.30 -8.19
CA ALA A 55 -8.01 2.47 -6.98
C ALA A 55 -8.24 1.13 -6.28
N PHE A 56 -8.06 1.12 -4.96
CA PHE A 56 -8.09 -0.08 -4.13
C PHE A 56 -9.06 0.09 -2.96
N LYS A 57 -9.89 -0.92 -2.70
CA LYS A 57 -10.77 -0.94 -1.52
C LYS A 57 -10.08 -1.52 -0.29
N ASP A 58 -9.10 -2.40 -0.50
CA ASP A 58 -8.39 -3.11 0.55
C ASP A 58 -6.96 -2.56 0.72
N PRO A 59 -6.58 -2.11 1.94
CA PRO A 59 -5.24 -1.58 2.23
C PRO A 59 -4.10 -2.54 1.89
N MET A 60 -4.30 -3.85 2.12
CA MET A 60 -3.25 -4.85 1.88
C MET A 60 -3.01 -5.04 0.39
N THR A 61 -4.06 -4.99 -0.42
CA THR A 61 -3.96 -5.05 -1.88
C THR A 61 -3.25 -3.83 -2.44
N CYS A 62 -3.58 -2.63 -1.94
CA CYS A 62 -2.86 -1.40 -2.28
C CYS A 62 -1.37 -1.48 -1.91
N TYR A 63 -1.07 -1.96 -0.70
CA TYR A 63 0.30 -2.12 -0.24
C TYR A 63 1.12 -3.07 -1.12
N LYS A 64 0.56 -4.24 -1.49
CA LYS A 64 1.22 -5.18 -2.41
C LYS A 64 1.53 -4.53 -3.75
N TYR A 65 0.54 -3.82 -4.32
CA TYR A 65 0.73 -3.08 -5.57
C TYR A 65 1.86 -2.05 -5.46
N LEU A 66 1.93 -1.33 -4.34
CA LEU A 66 2.99 -0.34 -4.10
C LEU A 66 4.38 -0.99 -3.94
N CYS A 67 4.47 -2.15 -3.28
CA CYS A 67 5.73 -2.89 -3.16
C CYS A 67 6.26 -3.29 -4.53
N ASP A 68 5.38 -3.84 -5.39
CA ASP A 68 5.70 -4.21 -6.77
C ASP A 68 6.13 -2.98 -7.58
N LEU A 69 5.37 -1.88 -7.47
CA LEU A 69 5.57 -0.65 -8.23
C LEU A 69 6.85 0.10 -7.84
N LEU A 70 7.25 0.01 -6.57
CA LEU A 70 8.46 0.63 -6.03
C LEU A 70 9.69 -0.28 -6.16
N GLY A 71 9.49 -1.52 -6.60
CA GLY A 71 10.57 -2.50 -6.76
C GLY A 71 11.16 -2.94 -5.41
N ASP A 72 10.39 -2.86 -4.32
CA ASP A 72 10.83 -3.35 -3.01
C ASP A 72 10.47 -4.84 -2.87
N TRP A 73 11.26 -5.67 -3.55
CA TRP A 73 11.11 -7.12 -3.61
C TRP A 73 11.44 -7.83 -2.29
N ARG A 74 11.88 -7.10 -1.25
CA ARG A 74 12.17 -7.66 0.09
C ARG A 74 10.91 -8.14 0.84
N LEU A 75 9.73 -7.88 0.28
CA LEU A 75 8.43 -8.13 0.88
C LEU A 75 7.62 -9.22 0.14
N LEU A 76 8.22 -9.83 -0.90
CA LEU A 76 7.62 -10.90 -1.71
C LEU A 76 8.34 -12.26 -1.57
N SER A 77 9.38 -12.34 -0.74
CA SER A 77 10.25 -13.52 -0.60
C SER A 77 10.22 -14.11 0.81
#